data_AF-A0A5A8E0B5-F1
#
_entry.id   AF-A0A5A8E0B5-F1
#
_cell.length_a   1.000
_cell.length_b   1.000
_cell.length_c   1.000
_cell.angle_alpha   90.00
_cell.angle_beta   90.00
_cell.angle_gamma   90.00
#
_symmetry.space_group_name_H-M   'P 1'
#
loop_
_entity.id
_entity.type
_entity.pdbx_description
1 polymer ?
#
loop_
_entity_poly.entity_id
_entity_poly.type
_entity_poly.pdbx_seq_one_letter_code
_entity_poly.pdbx_strand_id
1 'polypeptide(L)'
;MAEAAALNALRRSRNFLMETALRKAPKKPVVPIKRWRVTRGDTVEIIADPKVSADAGKQGKVLRVDRKKNRVYVEGVAMRKKAIRPEPGKEGGMVPVEGAIHYSNVALVDPTTGQGSKVRYRKTEDGTAVRVSVRSGAIIPRSDESRIRKKPRPSEAAPGDTPSEVVTKETWAGLDAEVERAVRRRRLRRKLQLAQRQRAQGYSGFVPPPALNRAPFAKSEPDERA
;
A
#
# COMPACT_ATOMS: atom_id res chain seq x y z
N MET A 1 -17.04 -36.95 -46.61
CA MET A 1 -16.64 -37.79 -45.45
C MET A 1 -15.56 -37.15 -44.58
N ALA A 2 -14.44 -36.66 -45.14
CA ALA A 2 -13.37 -36.01 -44.37
C ALA A 2 -13.80 -34.73 -43.62
N GLU A 3 -14.65 -33.91 -44.23
CA GLU A 3 -15.11 -32.63 -43.64
C GLU A 3 -16.02 -32.84 -42.42
N ALA A 4 -16.91 -33.85 -42.49
CA ALA A 4 -17.75 -34.26 -41.36
C ALA A 4 -16.93 -34.87 -40.21
N ALA A 5 -15.83 -35.56 -40.51
CA ALA A 5 -14.90 -36.07 -39.51
C ALA A 5 -14.13 -34.94 -38.80
N ALA A 6 -13.69 -33.92 -39.55
CA ALA A 6 -13.05 -32.73 -39.00
C ALA A 6 -13.99 -31.91 -38.09
N LEU A 7 -15.24 -31.71 -38.50
CA LEU A 7 -16.29 -31.05 -37.70
C LEU A 7 -16.59 -31.82 -36.40
N ASN A 8 -16.65 -33.15 -36.46
CA ASN A 8 -16.82 -33.98 -35.29
C ASN A 8 -15.59 -33.96 -34.35
N ALA A 9 -14.38 -33.90 -34.89
CA ALA A 9 -13.16 -33.73 -34.10
C ALA A 9 -13.11 -32.37 -33.38
N LEU A 10 -13.50 -31.29 -34.06
CA LEU A 10 -13.67 -29.94 -33.48
C LEU A 10 -14.75 -29.90 -32.40
N ARG A 11 -15.87 -30.60 -32.60
CA ARG A 11 -16.94 -30.69 -31.60
C ARG A 11 -16.50 -31.46 -30.36
N ARG A 12 -15.75 -32.55 -30.52
CA ARG A 12 -15.15 -33.34 -29.42
C ARG A 12 -14.10 -32.53 -28.66
N SER A 13 -13.21 -31.82 -29.36
CA SER A 13 -12.18 -30.99 -28.71
C SER A 13 -12.80 -29.80 -27.97
N ARG A 14 -13.82 -29.13 -28.55
CA ARG A 14 -14.57 -28.06 -27.90
C ARG A 14 -15.29 -28.56 -26.65
N ASN A 15 -15.94 -29.72 -26.73
CA ASN A 15 -16.62 -30.31 -25.58
C ASN A 15 -15.63 -30.74 -24.50
N PHE A 16 -14.48 -31.29 -24.86
CA PHE A 16 -13.39 -31.62 -23.92
C PHE A 16 -12.83 -30.37 -23.22
N LEU A 17 -12.64 -29.28 -23.96
CA LEU A 17 -12.21 -27.99 -23.40
C LEU A 17 -13.29 -27.37 -22.50
N MET A 18 -14.57 -27.44 -22.88
CA MET A 18 -15.69 -26.99 -22.03
C MET A 18 -15.81 -27.83 -20.76
N GLU A 19 -15.70 -29.16 -20.86
CA GLU A 19 -15.81 -30.08 -19.73
C GLU A 19 -14.62 -29.92 -18.76
N THR A 20 -13.40 -29.74 -19.27
CA THR A 20 -12.22 -29.45 -18.45
C THR A 20 -12.28 -28.07 -17.80
N ALA A 21 -12.85 -27.07 -18.48
CA ALA A 21 -13.06 -25.74 -17.93
C ALA A 21 -14.14 -25.74 -16.82
N LEU A 22 -15.25 -26.45 -17.01
CA LEU A 22 -16.34 -26.57 -16.04
C LEU A 22 -15.95 -27.39 -14.80
N ARG A 23 -15.09 -28.40 -14.96
CA ARG A 23 -14.55 -29.21 -13.84
C ARG A 23 -13.62 -28.40 -12.91
N LYS A 24 -13.02 -27.31 -13.40
CA LYS A 24 -12.03 -26.54 -12.63
C LYS A 24 -12.71 -25.39 -11.89
N ALA A 25 -13.12 -25.65 -10.64
CA ALA A 25 -13.72 -24.64 -9.77
C ALA A 25 -12.85 -23.36 -9.70
N PRO A 26 -13.46 -22.16 -9.73
CA PRO A 26 -12.72 -20.91 -9.63
C PRO A 26 -11.96 -20.87 -8.29
N LYS A 27 -10.67 -20.54 -8.34
CA LYS A 27 -9.87 -20.41 -7.12
C LYS A 27 -10.42 -19.27 -6.28
N LYS A 28 -10.71 -19.54 -5.00
CA LYS A 28 -11.14 -18.51 -4.05
C LYS A 28 -10.13 -17.34 -4.04
N PRO A 29 -10.60 -16.08 -4.10
CA PRO A 29 -9.71 -14.94 -4.05
C PRO A 29 -8.97 -14.91 -2.71
N VAL A 30 -7.66 -14.63 -2.75
CA VAL A 30 -6.86 -14.48 -1.53
C VAL A 30 -7.20 -13.14 -0.89
N VAL A 31 -7.74 -13.17 0.32
CA VAL A 31 -8.03 -11.96 1.09
C VAL A 31 -6.71 -11.41 1.67
N PRO A 32 -6.30 -10.18 1.32
CA PRO A 32 -5.05 -9.62 1.83
C PRO A 32 -5.17 -9.29 3.32
N ILE A 33 -4.13 -9.62 4.10
CA ILE A 33 -4.08 -9.27 5.52
C ILE A 33 -3.98 -7.75 5.68
N LYS A 34 -4.88 -7.16 6.47
CA LYS A 34 -4.95 -5.69 6.66
C LYS A 34 -3.76 -5.12 7.43
N ARG A 35 -3.31 -5.81 8.48
CA ARG A 35 -2.21 -5.34 9.36
C ARG A 35 -1.00 -6.27 9.23
N TRP A 36 0.09 -5.74 8.67
CA TRP A 36 1.36 -6.45 8.53
C TRP A 36 2.35 -5.96 9.57
N ARG A 37 3.00 -6.91 10.25
CA ARG A 37 4.06 -6.61 11.21
C ARG A 37 5.45 -6.70 10.60
N VAL A 38 5.61 -7.48 9.54
CA VAL A 38 6.88 -7.73 8.84
C VAL A 38 7.03 -6.77 7.66
N THR A 39 8.23 -6.25 7.50
CA THR A 39 8.63 -5.31 6.46
C THR A 39 9.91 -5.76 5.75
N ARG A 40 10.19 -5.17 4.58
CA ARG A 40 11.41 -5.46 3.81
C ARG A 40 12.64 -5.10 4.63
N GLY A 41 13.63 -5.98 4.69
CA GLY A 41 14.89 -5.77 5.42
C GLY A 41 14.83 -6.15 6.89
N ASP A 42 13.70 -6.65 7.40
CA ASP A 42 13.66 -7.25 8.74
C ASP A 42 14.32 -8.63 8.75
N THR A 43 14.92 -9.02 9.88
CA THR A 43 15.38 -10.38 10.13
C THR A 43 14.24 -11.21 10.71
N VAL A 44 13.99 -12.37 10.10
CA VAL A 44 12.89 -13.25 10.46
C VAL A 44 13.36 -14.68 10.63
N GLU A 45 12.67 -15.41 11.50
CA GLU A 45 12.82 -16.84 11.71
C GLU A 45 11.61 -17.58 11.13
N ILE A 46 11.85 -18.73 10.52
CA ILE A 46 10.78 -19.58 10.00
C ILE A 46 10.28 -20.48 11.12
N ILE A 47 8.98 -20.41 11.40
CA ILE A 47 8.38 -21.26 12.44
C ILE A 47 8.22 -22.68 11.88
N ALA A 48 7.26 -22.85 10.97
CA ALA A 48 6.98 -24.12 10.31
C ALA A 48 6.11 -23.86 9.08
N ASP A 49 6.55 -24.33 7.92
CA ASP A 49 5.73 -24.42 6.72
C ASP A 49 5.78 -25.87 6.23
N PRO A 50 4.66 -26.54 5.91
CA PRO A 50 4.66 -27.92 5.42
C PRO A 50 5.53 -28.12 4.17
N LYS A 51 5.71 -27.06 3.37
CA LYS A 51 6.51 -27.10 2.14
C LYS A 51 7.98 -26.74 2.37
N VAL A 52 8.31 -26.22 3.53
CA VAL A 52 9.64 -25.68 3.89
C VAL A 52 10.09 -26.26 5.24
N SER A 53 9.72 -27.51 5.52
CA SER A 53 10.06 -28.19 6.77
C SER A 53 11.57 -28.31 6.99
N ALA A 54 12.35 -28.42 5.91
CA ALA A 54 13.81 -28.48 5.95
C ALA A 54 14.50 -27.17 6.36
N ASP A 55 13.79 -26.03 6.27
CA ASP A 55 14.33 -24.71 6.67
C ASP A 55 13.65 -24.17 7.95
N ALA A 56 12.91 -25.00 8.68
CA ALA A 56 12.33 -24.59 9.97
C ALA A 56 13.44 -24.20 10.96
N GLY A 57 13.26 -23.10 11.68
CA GLY A 57 14.24 -22.53 12.60
C GLY A 57 15.39 -21.75 11.94
N LYS A 58 15.51 -21.77 10.60
CA LYS A 58 16.49 -20.91 9.92
C LYS A 58 16.07 -19.46 10.01
N GLN A 59 17.07 -18.59 10.08
CA GLN A 59 16.89 -17.15 10.09
C GLN A 59 17.37 -16.56 8.78
N GLY A 60 16.70 -15.50 8.33
CA GLY A 60 17.08 -14.80 7.12
C GLY A 60 16.46 -13.41 7.02
N LYS A 61 17.00 -12.60 6.12
CA LYS A 61 16.54 -11.25 5.87
C LYS A 61 15.38 -11.25 4.87
N VAL A 62 14.39 -10.39 5.08
CA VAL A 62 13.24 -10.26 4.18
C VAL A 62 13.62 -9.43 2.95
N LEU A 63 13.69 -10.06 1.78
CA LEU A 63 14.00 -9.40 0.52
C LEU A 63 12.81 -8.59 -0.02
N ARG A 64 11.62 -9.19 0.00
CA ARG A 64 10.38 -8.54 -0.46
C ARG A 64 9.13 -9.14 0.17
N VAL A 65 8.07 -8.33 0.19
CA VAL A 65 6.78 -8.67 0.79
C VAL A 65 5.66 -8.48 -0.24
N ASP A 66 4.96 -9.56 -0.57
CA ASP A 66 3.84 -9.58 -1.50
C ASP A 66 2.50 -9.54 -0.73
N ARG A 67 2.07 -8.33 -0.35
CA ARG A 67 0.86 -8.13 0.48
C ARG A 67 -0.44 -8.63 -0.15
N LYS A 68 -0.54 -8.61 -1.49
CA LYS A 68 -1.72 -9.11 -2.22
C LYS A 68 -1.92 -10.62 -2.09
N LYS A 69 -0.82 -11.36 -1.90
CA LYS A 69 -0.82 -12.84 -1.85
C LYS A 69 -0.52 -13.38 -0.46
N ASN A 70 -0.33 -12.50 0.53
CA ASN A 70 0.11 -12.85 1.89
C ASN A 70 1.44 -13.63 1.93
N ARG A 71 2.39 -13.26 1.06
CA ARG A 71 3.68 -13.96 0.96
C ARG A 71 4.87 -13.07 1.26
N VAL A 72 5.93 -13.70 1.77
CA VAL A 72 7.22 -13.11 2.11
C VAL A 72 8.31 -13.91 1.42
N TYR A 73 9.36 -13.22 0.97
CA TYR A 73 10.56 -13.84 0.39
C TYR A 73 11.71 -13.55 1.33
N VAL A 74 12.37 -14.61 1.77
CA VAL A 74 13.45 -14.58 2.76
C VAL A 74 14.71 -15.11 2.10
N GLU A 75 15.83 -14.44 2.35
CA GLU A 75 17.14 -14.81 1.84
C GLU A 75 17.55 -16.22 2.28
N GLY A 76 18.04 -17.03 1.34
CA GLY A 76 18.58 -18.38 1.64
C GLY A 76 17.54 -19.44 2.02
N VAL A 77 16.24 -19.13 1.94
CA VAL A 77 15.16 -19.98 2.45
C VAL A 77 14.21 -20.39 1.34
N ALA A 78 13.69 -21.62 1.41
CA ALA A 78 12.73 -22.17 0.46
C ALA A 78 13.27 -22.13 -0.99
N MET A 79 14.58 -22.37 -1.13
CA MET A 79 15.30 -22.27 -2.41
C MET A 79 14.69 -23.21 -3.45
N ARG A 80 14.47 -22.70 -4.66
CA ARG A 80 13.93 -23.45 -5.80
C ARG A 80 14.82 -23.24 -7.01
N LYS A 81 15.07 -24.32 -7.75
CA LYS A 81 15.77 -24.24 -9.04
C LYS A 81 14.79 -23.70 -10.08
N LYS A 82 15.10 -22.53 -10.66
CA LYS A 82 14.34 -21.94 -11.76
C LYS A 82 15.16 -22.07 -13.05
N ALA A 83 14.59 -22.72 -14.05
CA ALA A 83 15.17 -22.74 -15.39
C ALA A 83 14.96 -21.37 -16.05
N ILE A 84 16.06 -20.75 -16.50
CA ILE A 84 16.05 -19.49 -17.24
C ILE A 84 16.33 -19.83 -18.71
N ARG A 85 15.46 -19.34 -19.60
CA ARG A 85 15.65 -19.49 -21.05
C ARG A 85 16.86 -18.65 -21.49
N PRO A 86 17.77 -19.18 -22.32
CA PRO A 86 18.88 -18.40 -22.84
C PRO A 86 18.37 -17.22 -23.68
N GLU A 87 19.04 -16.08 -23.54
CA GLU A 87 18.81 -14.86 -24.34
C GLU A 87 20.13 -14.51 -25.07
N PRO A 88 20.09 -13.80 -26.21
CA PRO A 88 21.32 -13.40 -26.91
C PRO A 88 22.22 -12.59 -25.96
N GLY A 89 23.43 -13.11 -25.70
CA GLY A 89 24.40 -12.51 -24.76
C GLY A 89 24.26 -12.96 -23.29
N LYS A 90 23.32 -13.84 -22.95
CA LYS A 90 23.19 -14.44 -21.60
C LYS A 90 22.98 -15.95 -21.69
N GLU A 91 23.93 -16.69 -21.14
CA GLU A 91 23.80 -18.14 -21.02
C GLU A 91 22.57 -18.50 -20.17
N GLY A 92 21.80 -19.46 -20.68
CA GLY A 92 20.70 -20.06 -19.93
C GLY A 92 21.21 -21.01 -18.86
N GLY A 93 20.35 -21.41 -17.92
CA GLY A 93 20.75 -22.35 -16.88
C GLY A 93 19.73 -22.53 -15.77
N MET A 94 20.09 -23.36 -14.80
CA MET A 94 19.33 -23.51 -13.56
C MET A 94 19.86 -22.53 -12.52
N VAL A 95 19.07 -21.49 -12.23
CA VAL A 95 19.41 -20.50 -11.21
C VAL A 95 18.62 -20.79 -9.93
N PRO A 96 19.27 -20.84 -8.75
CA PRO A 96 18.57 -20.95 -7.48
C PRO A 96 17.86 -19.62 -7.18
N VAL A 97 16.56 -19.68 -6.89
CA VAL A 97 15.72 -18.52 -6.56
C VAL A 97 14.98 -18.78 -5.26
N GLU A 98 14.86 -17.76 -4.41
CA GLU A 98 14.18 -17.84 -3.13
C GLU A 98 12.68 -18.11 -3.31
N GLY A 99 12.17 -19.00 -2.46
CA GLY A 99 10.78 -19.37 -2.44
C GLY A 99 9.90 -18.35 -1.73
N ALA A 100 8.60 -18.43 -2.02
CA ALA A 100 7.61 -17.61 -1.34
C ALA A 100 7.03 -18.36 -0.14
N ILE A 101 7.10 -17.75 1.05
CA ILE A 101 6.61 -18.28 2.32
C ILE A 101 5.35 -17.53 2.72
N HIS A 102 4.38 -18.21 3.34
CA HIS A 102 3.19 -17.53 3.83
C HIS A 102 3.49 -16.71 5.09
N TYR A 103 2.86 -15.52 5.24
CA TYR A 103 3.09 -14.61 6.36
C TYR A 103 2.94 -15.26 7.75
N SER A 104 2.03 -16.23 7.90
CA SER A 104 1.79 -16.91 9.19
C SER A 104 2.97 -17.76 9.68
N ASN A 105 3.87 -18.15 8.78
CA ASN A 105 4.92 -19.12 9.05
C ASN A 105 6.27 -18.44 9.32
N VAL A 106 6.23 -17.12 9.55
CA VAL A 106 7.40 -16.26 9.71
C VAL A 106 7.22 -15.44 10.99
N ALA A 107 8.22 -15.47 11.88
CA ALA A 107 8.31 -14.66 13.08
C ALA A 107 9.41 -13.61 12.95
N LEU A 108 9.24 -12.44 13.57
CA LEU A 108 10.33 -11.48 13.67
C LEU A 108 11.33 -11.96 14.71
N VAL A 109 12.62 -11.87 14.40
CA VAL A 109 13.67 -12.16 15.36
C VAL A 109 13.73 -11.03 16.38
N ASP A 110 13.76 -11.43 17.64
CA ASP A 110 13.93 -10.52 18.77
C ASP A 110 15.42 -10.14 18.91
N PRO A 111 15.79 -8.85 18.91
CA PRO A 111 17.18 -8.43 18.97
C PRO A 111 17.91 -8.86 20.25
N THR A 112 17.19 -9.07 21.36
CA THR A 112 17.82 -9.45 22.64
C THR A 112 17.96 -10.95 22.81
N THR A 113 16.97 -11.73 22.36
CA THR A 113 16.97 -13.19 22.57
C THR A 113 17.46 -13.96 21.35
N GLY A 114 17.55 -13.31 20.18
CA GLY A 114 17.94 -13.95 18.93
C GLY A 114 16.96 -15.01 18.44
N GLN A 115 15.76 -15.11 19.02
CA GLN A 115 14.75 -16.09 18.66
C GLN A 115 13.51 -15.42 18.07
N GLY A 116 12.78 -16.17 17.24
CA GLY A 116 11.51 -15.76 16.67
C GLY A 116 10.49 -15.47 17.77
N SER A 117 9.91 -14.27 17.74
CA SER A 117 8.95 -13.82 18.74
C SER A 117 7.66 -13.28 18.10
N LYS A 118 6.57 -13.39 18.86
CA LYS A 118 5.33 -12.66 18.53
C LYS A 118 5.56 -11.19 18.83
N VAL A 119 5.05 -10.33 17.95
CA VAL A 119 5.22 -8.87 18.07
C VAL A 119 3.88 -8.22 18.39
N ARG A 120 3.88 -7.14 19.18
CA ARG A 120 2.75 -6.22 19.44
C ARG A 120 3.13 -4.80 19.04
N TYR A 121 2.14 -3.94 18.79
CA TYR A 121 2.39 -2.51 18.61
C TYR A 121 2.12 -1.79 19.93
N ARG A 122 3.04 -0.94 20.35
CA ARG A 122 2.89 -0.05 21.51
C ARG A 122 3.19 1.38 21.05
N LYS A 123 2.54 2.37 21.66
CA LYS A 123 2.90 3.77 21.47
C LYS A 123 3.99 4.15 22.49
N THR A 124 5.03 4.82 22.03
CA THR A 124 6.04 5.45 22.90
C THR A 124 5.47 6.76 23.47
N GLU A 125 6.17 7.36 24.43
CA GLU A 125 5.85 8.67 25.01
C GLU A 125 5.73 9.76 23.93
N ASP A 126 6.55 9.70 22.89
CA ASP A 126 6.50 10.59 21.71
C ASP A 126 5.26 10.40 20.81
N GLY A 127 4.40 9.43 21.13
CA GLY A 127 3.21 9.08 20.34
C GLY A 127 3.49 8.23 19.10
N THR A 128 4.75 7.93 18.78
CA THR A 128 5.13 7.05 17.66
C THR A 128 4.79 5.59 17.96
N ALA A 129 4.24 4.88 16.96
CA ALA A 129 3.88 3.47 17.08
C ALA A 129 5.09 2.57 16.76
N VAL A 130 5.58 1.87 17.77
CA VAL A 130 6.72 0.96 17.67
C VAL A 130 6.30 -0.50 17.79
N ARG A 131 7.09 -1.39 17.20
CA ARG A 131 6.91 -2.84 17.35
C ARG A 131 7.66 -3.29 18.61
N VAL A 132 7.03 -4.14 19.41
CA VAL A 132 7.57 -4.66 20.67
C VAL A 132 7.49 -6.19 20.67
N SER A 133 8.61 -6.85 20.98
CA SER A 133 8.66 -8.30 21.20
C SER A 133 7.82 -8.68 22.43
N VAL A 134 6.98 -9.70 22.31
CA VAL A 134 6.24 -10.25 23.47
C VAL A 134 7.15 -11.00 24.42
N ARG A 135 8.29 -11.51 23.93
CA ARG A 135 9.18 -12.38 24.70
C ARG A 135 10.09 -11.58 25.63
N SER A 136 10.77 -10.57 25.09
CA SER A 136 11.71 -9.73 25.83
C SER A 136 11.17 -8.36 26.22
N GLY A 137 10.06 -7.92 25.61
CA GLY A 137 9.63 -6.53 25.68
C GLY A 137 10.52 -5.56 24.89
N ALA A 138 11.53 -6.05 24.16
CA ALA A 138 12.44 -5.21 23.39
C ALA A 138 11.72 -4.57 22.20
N ILE A 139 12.16 -3.35 21.86
CA ILE A 139 11.65 -2.59 20.72
C ILE A 139 12.33 -3.08 19.45
N ILE A 140 11.53 -3.46 18.44
CA ILE A 140 12.01 -3.88 17.13
C ILE A 140 11.79 -2.71 16.15
N PRO A 141 12.81 -1.89 15.86
CA PRO A 141 12.67 -0.75 14.97
C PRO A 141 12.31 -1.22 13.56
N ARG A 142 11.67 -0.35 12.78
CA ARG A 142 11.39 -0.62 11.37
C ARG A 142 12.67 -0.41 10.55
N SER A 143 13.04 -1.38 9.72
CA SER A 143 14.25 -1.29 8.90
C SER A 143 14.21 -0.10 7.93
N ASP A 144 15.38 0.51 7.67
CA ASP A 144 15.50 1.63 6.73
C ASP A 144 15.21 1.23 5.29
N GLU A 145 15.55 0.00 4.90
CA GLU A 145 15.23 -0.57 3.58
C GLU A 145 13.73 -0.59 3.27
N SER A 146 12.88 -0.67 4.30
CA SER A 146 11.44 -0.63 4.13
C SER A 146 10.89 0.74 3.77
N ARG A 147 11.66 1.82 4.07
CA ARG A 147 11.31 3.21 3.76
C ARG A 147 11.66 3.55 2.30
N ILE A 148 12.65 2.85 1.75
CA ILE A 148 13.10 3.03 0.37
C ILE A 148 12.00 2.60 -0.61
N ARG A 149 11.59 3.52 -1.48
CA ARG A 149 10.64 3.23 -2.55
C ARG A 149 11.28 2.29 -3.57
N LYS A 150 10.48 1.39 -4.15
CA LYS A 150 10.96 0.46 -5.19
C LYS A 150 11.59 1.20 -6.39
N LYS A 151 11.08 2.38 -6.71
CA LYS A 151 11.72 3.33 -7.63
C LYS A 151 12.03 4.59 -6.82
N PRO A 152 13.30 4.84 -6.44
CA PRO A 152 13.66 6.07 -5.77
C PRO A 152 13.36 7.25 -6.71
N ARG A 153 12.91 8.37 -6.13
CA ARG A 153 12.82 9.60 -6.92
C ARG A 153 14.25 10.10 -7.14
N PRO A 154 14.60 10.57 -8.35
CA PRO A 154 15.83 11.30 -8.55
C PRO A 154 15.91 12.47 -7.56
N SER A 155 17.12 12.78 -7.08
CA SER A 155 17.38 13.95 -6.23
C SER A 155 17.36 15.24 -7.04
N GLU A 156 17.85 15.18 -8.28
CA GLU A 156 17.92 16.30 -9.19
C GLU A 156 16.61 16.45 -9.97
N ALA A 157 16.18 17.70 -10.16
CA ALA A 157 15.03 18.02 -10.99
C ALA A 157 15.38 17.71 -12.45
N ALA A 158 14.50 16.99 -13.15
CA ALA A 158 14.64 16.84 -14.59
C ALA A 158 14.45 18.22 -15.27
N PRO A 159 14.91 18.40 -16.52
CA PRO A 159 14.79 19.68 -17.23
C PRO A 159 13.35 20.25 -17.35
N GLY A 160 12.32 19.40 -17.19
CA GLY A 160 10.90 19.81 -17.17
C GLY A 160 10.27 19.90 -15.78
N ASP A 161 11.01 19.61 -14.72
CA ASP A 161 10.54 19.67 -13.34
C ASP A 161 10.80 21.06 -12.75
N THR A 162 9.86 21.56 -11.96
CA THR A 162 10.00 22.83 -11.25
C THR A 162 11.00 22.68 -10.10
N PRO A 163 12.03 23.53 -9.97
CA PRO A 163 12.98 23.45 -8.86
C PRO A 163 12.27 23.70 -7.52
N SER A 164 12.75 23.03 -6.47
CA SER A 164 12.10 23.03 -5.15
C SER A 164 11.91 24.43 -4.57
N GLU A 165 12.87 25.32 -4.77
CA GLU A 165 12.87 26.71 -4.31
C GLU A 165 11.68 27.53 -4.84
N VAL A 166 11.30 27.32 -6.10
CA VAL A 166 10.17 28.03 -6.72
C VAL A 166 8.85 27.52 -6.18
N VAL A 167 8.75 26.23 -5.87
CA VAL A 167 7.53 25.59 -5.34
C VAL A 167 7.30 25.97 -3.88
N THR A 168 8.37 26.06 -3.08
CA THR A 168 8.27 26.42 -1.66
C THR A 168 8.10 27.92 -1.45
N LYS A 169 8.40 28.74 -2.45
CA LYS A 169 8.16 30.18 -2.40
C LYS A 169 6.66 30.45 -2.21
N GLU A 170 6.31 31.02 -1.07
CA GLU A 170 4.97 31.51 -0.81
C GLU A 170 4.70 32.71 -1.73
N THR A 171 3.97 32.44 -2.83
CA THR A 171 3.60 33.47 -3.81
C THR A 171 2.29 34.17 -3.46
N TRP A 172 1.55 33.63 -2.50
CA TRP A 172 0.23 34.12 -2.13
C TRP A 172 0.29 35.12 -0.99
N ALA A 173 0.14 36.41 -1.31
CA ALA A 173 0.06 37.49 -0.32
C ALA A 173 -1.37 37.76 0.22
N GLY A 174 -2.36 36.96 -0.20
CA GLY A 174 -3.79 37.24 0.06
C GLY A 174 -4.50 37.86 -1.14
N LEU A 175 -5.83 38.02 -1.03
CA LEU A 175 -6.60 38.84 -1.96
C LEU A 175 -6.56 40.29 -1.47
N ASP A 176 -6.45 41.25 -2.39
CA ASP A 176 -6.75 42.64 -2.07
C ASP A 176 -8.15 42.74 -1.46
N ALA A 177 -8.31 43.58 -0.43
CA ALA A 177 -9.56 43.72 0.32
C ALA A 177 -10.77 43.99 -0.59
N GLU A 178 -10.56 44.68 -1.72
CA GLU A 178 -11.60 44.93 -2.72
C GLU A 178 -12.01 43.70 -3.52
N VAL A 179 -11.04 42.88 -3.93
CA VAL A 179 -11.30 41.61 -4.60
C VAL A 179 -11.99 40.66 -3.62
N GLU A 180 -11.59 40.65 -2.35
CA GLU A 180 -12.28 39.89 -1.30
C GLU A 180 -13.75 40.32 -1.15
N ARG A 181 -14.00 41.63 -1.07
CA ARG A 181 -15.37 42.19 -1.03
C ARG A 181 -16.14 41.83 -2.30
N ALA A 182 -15.52 41.87 -3.48
CA ALA A 182 -16.16 41.50 -4.75
C ALA A 182 -16.52 40.00 -4.81
N VAL A 183 -15.61 39.11 -4.38
CA VAL A 183 -15.86 37.67 -4.30
C VAL A 183 -16.94 37.35 -3.28
N ARG A 184 -16.92 38.00 -2.10
CA ARG A 184 -17.98 37.88 -1.09
C ARG A 184 -19.34 38.33 -1.65
N ARG A 185 -19.40 39.50 -2.31
CA ARG A 185 -20.60 40.01 -2.97
C ARG A 185 -21.12 39.04 -4.04
N ARG A 186 -20.23 38.49 -4.88
CA ARG A 186 -20.60 37.49 -5.92
C ARG A 186 -21.16 36.21 -5.31
N ARG A 187 -20.55 35.69 -4.24
CA ARG A 187 -21.06 34.51 -3.51
C ARG A 187 -22.44 34.76 -2.91
N LEU A 188 -22.63 35.91 -2.28
CA LEU A 188 -23.92 36.31 -1.68
C LEU A 188 -25.00 36.46 -2.75
N ARG A 189 -24.70 37.13 -3.87
CA ARG A 189 -25.60 37.24 -5.03
C ARG A 189 -26.02 35.87 -5.57
N ARG A 190 -25.07 34.93 -5.72
CA ARG A 190 -25.37 33.56 -6.19
C ARG A 190 -26.27 32.80 -5.22
N LYS A 191 -26.04 32.91 -3.91
CA LYS A 191 -26.91 32.32 -2.88
C LYS A 191 -28.33 32.90 -2.94
N LEU A 192 -28.47 34.21 -3.10
CA LEU A 192 -29.77 34.87 -3.22
C LEU A 192 -30.53 34.42 -4.46
N GLN A 193 -29.87 34.36 -5.62
CA GLN A 193 -30.50 33.87 -6.86
C GLN A 193 -30.97 32.42 -6.74
N LEU A 194 -30.18 31.57 -6.08
CA LEU A 194 -30.54 30.18 -5.84
C LEU A 194 -31.75 30.07 -4.88
N ALA A 195 -31.79 30.87 -3.81
CA ALA A 195 -32.93 30.93 -2.90
C ALA A 195 -34.20 31.45 -3.60
N GLN A 196 -34.10 32.47 -4.46
CA GLN A 196 -35.21 32.98 -5.26
C GLN A 196 -35.74 31.92 -6.24
N ARG A 197 -34.84 31.20 -6.93
CA ARG A 197 -35.21 30.08 -7.81
C ARG A 197 -35.91 28.96 -7.04
N GLN A 198 -35.40 28.59 -5.87
CA GLN A 198 -36.01 27.54 -5.04
C GLN A 198 -37.39 27.94 -4.48
N ARG A 199 -37.57 29.23 -4.12
CA ARG A 199 -38.87 29.79 -3.75
C ARG A 199 -39.85 29.79 -4.92
N ALA A 200 -39.40 30.18 -6.11
CA ALA A 200 -40.22 30.14 -7.33
C ALA A 200 -40.62 28.70 -7.73
N GLN A 201 -39.83 27.70 -7.33
CA GLN A 201 -40.13 26.28 -7.51
C GLN A 201 -40.97 25.68 -6.38
N GLY A 202 -41.45 26.47 -5.42
CA GLY A 202 -42.40 26.01 -4.39
C GLY A 202 -41.83 25.12 -3.28
N TYR A 203 -40.51 25.10 -3.07
CA TYR A 203 -39.91 24.36 -1.95
C TYR A 203 -40.20 25.07 -0.62
N SER A 204 -41.24 24.66 0.09
CA SER A 204 -41.75 25.25 1.33
C SER A 204 -41.01 24.85 2.63
N GLY A 205 -39.85 24.19 2.54
CA GLY A 205 -39.21 23.53 3.69
C GLY A 205 -37.89 24.14 4.20
N PHE A 206 -37.54 25.38 3.87
CA PHE A 206 -36.23 25.93 4.26
C PHE A 206 -36.27 26.77 5.54
N VAL A 207 -35.78 26.20 6.65
CA VAL A 207 -35.37 26.94 7.83
C VAL A 207 -34.04 27.63 7.50
N PRO A 208 -33.93 28.97 7.55
CA PRO A 208 -32.66 29.64 7.33
C PRO A 208 -31.64 29.16 8.39
N PRO A 209 -30.38 28.87 8.01
CA PRO A 209 -29.37 28.55 9.00
C PRO A 209 -29.26 29.74 9.98
N PRO A 210 -29.20 29.48 11.30
CA PRO A 210 -29.07 30.55 12.28
C PRO A 210 -27.85 31.40 11.93
N ALA A 211 -27.99 32.71 12.07
CA ALA A 211 -26.89 33.64 11.87
C ALA A 211 -25.71 33.15 12.71
N LEU A 212 -24.65 32.69 12.04
CA LEU A 212 -23.41 32.34 12.70
C LEU A 212 -22.80 33.66 13.18
N ASN A 213 -23.16 34.09 14.40
CA ASN A 213 -22.33 34.92 15.25
C ASN A 213 -21.11 34.09 15.68
N ARG A 214 -20.32 33.65 14.70
CA ARG A 214 -18.98 33.15 14.96
C ARG A 214 -18.15 34.42 15.16
N ALA A 215 -17.81 34.69 16.41
CA ALA A 215 -16.78 35.65 16.75
C ALA A 215 -15.60 35.48 15.77
N PRO A 216 -14.96 36.57 15.32
CA PRO A 216 -13.78 36.45 14.49
C PRO A 216 -12.83 35.47 15.17
N PHE A 217 -12.39 34.45 14.43
CA PHE A 217 -11.35 33.53 14.90
C PHE A 217 -10.18 34.42 15.31
N ALA A 218 -9.94 34.55 16.62
CA ALA A 218 -8.73 35.18 17.13
C ALA A 218 -7.58 34.41 16.48
N LYS A 219 -6.79 35.10 15.66
CA LYS A 219 -5.50 34.56 15.21
C LYS A 219 -4.72 34.37 16.50
N SER A 220 -4.51 33.13 16.91
CA SER A 220 -3.53 32.84 17.97
C SER A 220 -2.21 33.44 17.50
N GLU A 221 -1.64 34.31 18.33
CA GLU A 221 -0.29 34.83 18.14
C GLU A 221 0.68 33.66 17.96
N PRO A 222 1.72 33.81 17.12
CA PRO A 222 2.76 32.79 17.05
C PRO A 222 3.43 32.69 18.43
N ASP A 223 3.42 31.50 19.02
CA ASP A 223 4.19 31.21 20.23
C ASP A 223 5.67 31.54 19.98
N GLU A 224 6.16 32.66 20.53
CA GLU A 224 7.58 32.88 20.74
C GLU A 224 8.06 31.90 21.81
N ARG A 225 8.49 30.72 21.38
CA ARG A 225 9.35 29.84 22.17
C ARG A 225 10.61 29.51 21.38
N ALA A 226 11.73 29.82 22.02
CA ALA A 226 13.10 29.47 21.67
C ALA A 226 13.31 27.97 21.42
#